data_AF-A0A0A0IYY0-F1
#
_entry.id   AF-A0A0A0IYY0-F1
#
_cell.length_a   1.000
_cell.length_b   1.000
_cell.length_c   1.000
_cell.angle_alpha   90.00
_cell.angle_beta   90.00
_cell.angle_gamma   90.00
#
_symmetry.space_group_name_H-M   'P 1'
#
loop_
_entity.id
_entity.type
_entity.pdbx_description
1 polymer ?
#
loop_
_entity_poly.entity_id
_entity_poly.type
_entity_poly.pdbx_seq_one_letter_code
_entity_poly.pdbx_strand_id
1 'polypeptide(L)'
;MLAVVVLGVASLLSNITTIAQLSGEDQTLFAVRRTVSLLLNAGTAWAGVSVLAGWLVRGRLQAAIAGLLAGSGALVVHYGVGELTGLMPPESFSSNVFWFVAAAVTGAPLGLIGAAVPKSPNSSVGHTLRAPHAPRRSRWGLLASLVVPTGAVLEPWVAGWWFGTGMGGHAQRWSDLAAATLLTAAGLAGMWWVARRSDRRGGLEVLPDRGQAISSS
;
A
#
# COMPACT_ATOMS: atom_id res chain seq x y z
N MET A 1 -7.35 -6.34 -9.95
CA MET A 1 -8.57 -5.59 -10.32
C MET A 1 -9.46 -5.31 -9.11
N LEU A 2 -9.83 -6.31 -8.29
CA LEU A 2 -10.65 -6.05 -7.09
C LEU A 2 -10.06 -4.98 -6.15
N ALA A 3 -8.78 -5.08 -5.76
CA ALA A 3 -8.15 -4.09 -4.88
C ALA A 3 -8.15 -2.67 -5.45
N VAL A 4 -8.03 -2.53 -6.78
CA VAL A 4 -8.07 -1.24 -7.49
C VAL A 4 -9.47 -0.63 -7.38
N VAL A 5 -10.50 -1.43 -7.67
CA VAL A 5 -11.90 -0.98 -7.60
C VAL A 5 -12.29 -0.65 -6.16
N VAL A 6 -11.95 -1.53 -5.21
CA VAL A 6 -12.24 -1.33 -3.79
C VAL A 6 -11.58 -0.07 -3.28
N LEU A 7 -10.29 0.15 -3.56
CA LEU A 7 -9.60 1.36 -3.11
C LEU A 7 -10.24 2.61 -3.74
N GLY A 8 -10.44 2.62 -5.06
CA GLY A 8 -10.99 3.78 -5.76
C GLY A 8 -12.39 4.16 -5.27
N VAL A 9 -13.29 3.17 -5.15
CA VAL A 9 -14.67 3.39 -4.67
C VAL A 9 -14.67 3.76 -3.18
N ALA A 10 -13.93 3.07 -2.32
CA ALA A 10 -13.91 3.39 -0.89
C ALA A 10 -13.33 4.78 -0.63
N SER A 11 -12.26 5.16 -1.34
CA SER A 11 -11.68 6.50 -1.31
C SER A 11 -12.70 7.55 -1.74
N LEU A 12 -13.43 7.33 -2.84
CA LEU A 12 -14.51 8.22 -3.30
C LEU A 12 -15.60 8.37 -2.23
N LEU A 13 -16.17 7.27 -1.76
CA LEU A 13 -17.28 7.28 -0.81
C LEU A 13 -16.87 7.91 0.53
N SER A 14 -15.63 7.72 0.96
CA SER A 14 -15.10 8.34 2.18
C SER A 14 -14.96 9.86 2.10
N ASN A 15 -15.00 10.45 0.89
CA ASN A 15 -14.96 11.89 0.69
C ASN A 15 -16.35 12.55 0.71
N ILE A 16 -17.44 11.76 0.68
CA ILE A 16 -18.80 12.30 0.77
C ILE A 16 -18.97 13.02 2.10
N THR A 17 -19.42 14.28 1.99
CA THR A 17 -19.58 15.19 3.11
C THR A 17 -21.03 15.68 3.16
N THR A 18 -21.65 15.63 4.35
CA THR A 18 -22.99 16.20 4.56
C THR A 18 -22.92 17.69 4.91
N ILE A 19 -24.05 18.39 4.75
CA ILE A 19 -24.17 19.80 5.13
C ILE A 19 -23.91 19.99 6.63
N ALA A 20 -24.45 19.11 7.49
CA ALA A 20 -24.23 19.17 8.95
C ALA A 20 -22.74 19.04 9.33
N GLN A 21 -21.96 18.29 8.56
CA GLN A 21 -20.50 18.22 8.76
C GLN A 21 -19.78 19.50 8.31
N LEU A 22 -20.26 20.17 7.23
CA LEU A 22 -19.69 21.43 6.74
C LEU A 22 -20.07 22.63 7.61
N SER A 23 -21.31 22.68 8.10
CA SER A 23 -21.79 23.71 9.03
C SER A 23 -21.20 23.53 10.43
N GLY A 24 -20.62 22.37 10.69
CA GLY A 24 -19.98 22.03 11.95
C GLY A 24 -20.93 21.56 13.05
N GLU A 25 -22.17 21.23 12.70
CA GLU A 25 -23.16 20.63 13.59
C GLU A 25 -22.82 19.18 13.95
N ASP A 26 -22.19 18.42 13.05
CA ASP A 26 -21.79 17.03 13.27
C ASP A 26 -20.28 16.82 13.18
N GLN A 27 -19.59 17.30 14.23
CA GLN A 27 -18.14 17.22 14.38
C GLN A 27 -17.65 15.78 14.57
N THR A 28 -18.44 14.92 15.20
CA THR A 28 -18.06 13.52 15.46
C THR A 28 -18.06 12.72 14.16
N LEU A 29 -19.14 12.78 13.39
CA LEU A 29 -19.19 12.09 12.10
C LEU A 29 -18.17 12.68 11.14
N PHE A 30 -17.94 14.00 11.16
CA PHE A 30 -16.84 14.63 10.42
C PHE A 30 -15.49 14.01 10.77
N ALA A 31 -15.14 13.91 12.07
CA ALA A 31 -13.87 13.35 12.50
C ALA A 31 -13.69 11.89 12.07
N VAL A 32 -14.71 11.05 12.29
CA VAL A 32 -14.66 9.63 11.92
C VAL A 32 -14.47 9.46 10.41
N ARG A 33 -15.34 10.11 9.63
CA ARG A 33 -15.32 9.99 8.17
C ARG A 33 -14.04 10.58 7.57
N ARG A 34 -13.55 11.71 8.08
CA ARG A 34 -12.26 12.28 7.66
C ARG A 34 -11.09 11.37 8.01
N THR A 35 -11.10 10.70 9.16
CA THR A 35 -10.08 9.69 9.50
C THR A 35 -10.04 8.58 8.45
N VAL A 36 -11.20 8.05 8.07
CA VAL A 36 -11.31 7.02 7.02
C VAL A 36 -10.81 7.54 5.68
N SER A 37 -11.19 8.77 5.31
CA SER A 37 -10.71 9.41 4.08
C SER A 37 -9.20 9.58 4.07
N LEU A 38 -8.58 10.06 5.15
CA LEU A 38 -7.12 10.20 5.24
C LEU A 38 -6.41 8.85 5.04
N LEU A 39 -6.93 7.78 5.62
CA LEU A 39 -6.34 6.45 5.48
C LEU A 39 -6.48 5.88 4.06
N LEU A 40 -7.65 6.05 3.43
CA LEU A 40 -7.92 5.54 2.08
C LEU A 40 -7.29 6.40 0.98
N ASN A 41 -7.03 7.69 1.27
CA ASN A 41 -6.34 8.62 0.38
C ASN A 41 -4.85 8.76 0.72
N ALA A 42 -4.34 7.97 1.67
CA ALA A 42 -2.93 7.93 1.99
C ALA A 42 -2.12 7.46 0.77
N GLY A 43 -1.08 8.20 0.39
CA GLY A 43 -0.19 7.84 -0.71
C GLY A 43 0.39 6.43 -0.54
N THR A 44 0.61 5.97 0.70
CA THR A 44 1.04 4.60 1.00
C THR A 44 0.00 3.56 0.61
N ALA A 45 -1.30 3.81 0.79
CA ALA A 45 -2.36 2.88 0.40
C ALA A 45 -2.38 2.71 -1.14
N TRP A 46 -2.27 3.82 -1.86
CA TRP A 46 -2.21 3.86 -3.31
C TRP A 46 -0.95 3.20 -3.86
N ALA A 47 0.21 3.49 -3.27
CA ALA A 47 1.46 2.81 -3.60
C ALA A 47 1.38 1.31 -3.31
N GLY A 48 0.73 0.92 -2.23
CA GLY A 48 0.49 -0.46 -1.83
C GLY A 48 -0.28 -1.26 -2.88
N VAL A 49 -1.27 -0.66 -3.55
CA VAL A 49 -2.00 -1.32 -4.65
C VAL A 49 -1.09 -1.56 -5.86
N SER A 50 -0.24 -0.61 -6.22
CA SER A 50 0.74 -0.77 -7.30
C SER A 50 1.78 -1.86 -6.99
N VAL A 51 2.30 -1.87 -5.76
CA VAL A 51 3.23 -2.91 -5.27
C VAL A 51 2.54 -4.28 -5.26
N LEU A 52 1.30 -4.37 -4.78
CA LEU A 52 0.54 -5.62 -4.78
C LEU A 52 0.31 -6.14 -6.20
N ALA A 53 -0.04 -5.27 -7.14
CA ALA A 53 -0.24 -5.66 -8.54
C ALA A 53 1.03 -6.24 -9.16
N GLY A 54 2.19 -5.60 -8.91
CA GLY A 54 3.49 -6.10 -9.34
C GLY A 54 3.88 -7.42 -8.69
N TRP A 55 3.55 -7.61 -7.40
CA TRP A 55 3.79 -8.87 -6.69
C TRP A 55 2.98 -10.04 -7.27
N LEU A 56 1.76 -9.80 -7.74
CA LEU A 56 0.88 -10.85 -8.25
C LEU A 56 1.34 -11.44 -9.60
N VAL A 57 2.12 -10.71 -10.39
CA VAL A 57 2.57 -11.15 -11.72
C VAL A 57 3.97 -11.79 -11.70
N ARG A 58 4.40 -12.40 -12.80
CA ARG A 58 5.64 -13.22 -12.84
C ARG A 58 6.79 -12.52 -13.56
N GLY A 59 6.53 -11.71 -14.58
CA GLY A 59 7.56 -11.00 -15.34
C GLY A 59 7.82 -9.58 -14.84
N ARG A 60 9.06 -9.08 -15.01
CA ARG A 60 9.43 -7.69 -14.66
C ARG A 60 8.64 -6.66 -15.47
N LEU A 61 8.54 -6.84 -16.78
CA LEU A 61 7.76 -5.97 -17.64
C LEU A 61 6.27 -6.01 -17.26
N GLN A 62 5.74 -7.21 -17.01
CA GLN A 62 4.37 -7.37 -16.51
C GLN A 62 4.16 -6.64 -15.20
N ALA A 63 5.14 -6.67 -14.29
CA ALA A 63 5.05 -6.02 -13.00
C ALA A 63 5.05 -4.50 -13.12
N ALA A 64 5.91 -3.93 -13.96
CA ALA A 64 5.91 -2.51 -14.28
C ALA A 64 4.56 -2.07 -14.86
N ILE A 65 4.05 -2.80 -15.85
CA ILE A 65 2.74 -2.52 -16.47
C ILE A 65 1.62 -2.67 -15.44
N ALA A 66 1.64 -3.74 -14.62
CA ALA A 66 0.61 -3.99 -13.62
C ALA A 66 0.58 -2.89 -12.54
N GLY A 67 1.73 -2.43 -12.07
CA GLY A 67 1.82 -1.32 -11.12
C GLY A 67 1.30 0.00 -11.70
N LEU A 68 1.71 0.33 -12.94
CA LEU A 68 1.20 1.48 -13.69
C LEU A 68 -0.32 1.44 -13.83
N LEU A 69 -0.86 0.34 -14.35
CA LEU A 69 -2.29 0.18 -14.57
C LEU A 69 -3.08 0.15 -13.26
N ALA A 70 -2.53 -0.39 -12.19
CA ALA A 70 -3.22 -0.46 -10.91
C ALA A 70 -3.34 0.92 -10.24
N GLY A 71 -2.25 1.71 -10.22
CA GLY A 71 -2.27 3.08 -9.68
C GLY A 71 -3.17 4.01 -10.49
N SER A 72 -2.96 4.06 -11.82
CA SER A 72 -3.80 4.90 -12.70
C SER A 72 -5.25 4.41 -12.75
N GLY A 73 -5.46 3.09 -12.77
CA GLY A 73 -6.80 2.49 -12.77
C GLY A 73 -7.59 2.82 -11.51
N ALA A 74 -6.95 2.91 -10.34
CA ALA A 74 -7.62 3.31 -9.11
C ALA A 74 -8.10 4.77 -9.18
N LEU A 75 -7.33 5.66 -9.82
CA LEU A 75 -7.72 7.06 -10.04
C LEU A 75 -8.87 7.15 -11.04
N VAL A 76 -8.81 6.37 -12.13
CA VAL A 76 -9.90 6.28 -13.10
C VAL A 76 -11.19 5.81 -12.42
N VAL A 77 -11.12 4.82 -11.53
CA VAL A 77 -12.30 4.38 -10.76
C VAL A 77 -12.77 5.50 -9.83
N HIS A 78 -11.87 6.13 -9.08
CA HIS A 78 -12.21 7.19 -8.13
C HIS A 78 -12.92 8.37 -8.80
N TYR A 79 -12.28 8.99 -9.80
CA TYR A 79 -12.83 10.16 -10.48
C TYR A 79 -13.94 9.79 -11.47
N GLY A 80 -13.81 8.66 -12.18
CA GLY A 80 -14.79 8.20 -13.16
C GLY A 80 -16.12 7.83 -12.51
N VAL A 81 -16.10 7.05 -11.42
CA VAL A 81 -17.34 6.77 -10.68
C VAL A 81 -17.89 8.06 -10.06
N GLY A 82 -17.02 8.93 -9.53
CA GLY A 82 -17.42 10.23 -8.97
C GLY A 82 -18.19 11.09 -9.98
N GLU A 83 -17.65 11.28 -11.18
CA GLU A 83 -18.30 12.06 -12.24
C GLU A 83 -19.57 11.37 -12.76
N LEU A 84 -19.52 10.06 -13.05
CA LEU A 84 -20.67 9.31 -13.58
C LEU A 84 -21.88 9.28 -12.63
N THR A 85 -21.62 9.36 -11.33
CA THR A 85 -22.67 9.39 -10.29
C THR A 85 -23.09 10.80 -9.88
N GLY A 86 -22.43 11.83 -10.41
CA GLY A 86 -22.65 13.23 -10.03
C GLY A 86 -22.12 13.60 -8.64
N LEU A 87 -21.34 12.73 -8.01
CA LEU A 87 -20.67 13.00 -6.72
C LEU A 87 -19.46 13.93 -6.86
N MET A 88 -18.92 14.06 -8.08
CA MET A 88 -17.86 15.00 -8.42
C MET A 88 -18.23 15.84 -9.64
N PRO A 89 -17.74 17.08 -9.75
CA PRO A 89 -18.00 17.93 -10.91
C PRO A 89 -17.47 17.32 -12.21
N PRO A 90 -18.11 17.59 -13.36
CA PRO A 90 -17.45 17.39 -14.65
C PRO A 90 -16.17 18.23 -14.65
N GLU A 91 -15.05 17.69 -15.14
CA GLU A 91 -13.68 18.24 -15.05
C GLU A 91 -12.85 17.78 -13.84
N SER A 92 -13.29 16.77 -13.09
CA SER A 92 -12.50 16.20 -12.01
C SER A 92 -11.23 15.53 -12.52
N PHE A 93 -11.23 14.92 -13.70
CA PHE A 93 -10.02 14.37 -14.31
C PHE A 93 -8.98 15.47 -14.63
N SER A 94 -9.39 16.53 -15.33
CA SER A 94 -8.51 17.62 -15.77
C SER A 94 -7.98 18.41 -14.58
N SER A 95 -8.79 18.61 -13.54
CA SER A 95 -8.39 19.28 -12.29
C SER A 95 -7.41 18.46 -11.44
N ASN A 96 -7.27 17.16 -11.69
CA ASN A 96 -6.45 16.24 -10.90
C ASN A 96 -5.35 15.56 -11.71
N VAL A 97 -4.95 16.13 -12.86
CA VAL A 97 -3.88 15.60 -13.73
C VAL A 97 -2.60 15.29 -12.96
N PHE A 98 -2.24 16.10 -11.96
CA PHE A 98 -1.07 15.85 -11.13
C PHE A 98 -1.07 14.45 -10.51
N TRP A 99 -2.21 13.96 -10.03
CA TRP A 99 -2.32 12.61 -9.44
C TRP A 99 -2.15 11.51 -10.49
N PHE A 100 -2.69 11.70 -11.69
CA PHE A 100 -2.48 10.77 -12.80
C PHE A 100 -1.01 10.72 -13.23
N VAL A 101 -0.33 11.87 -13.28
CA VAL A 101 1.11 11.93 -13.55
C VAL A 101 1.89 11.22 -12.44
N ALA A 102 1.59 11.50 -11.17
CA ALA A 102 2.24 10.83 -10.04
C ALA A 102 2.06 9.31 -10.11
N ALA A 103 0.84 8.82 -10.40
CA ALA A 103 0.57 7.40 -10.59
C ALA A 103 1.33 6.81 -11.79
N ALA A 104 1.41 7.55 -12.90
CA ALA A 104 2.13 7.11 -14.08
C ALA A 104 3.64 6.99 -13.85
N VAL A 105 4.23 7.99 -13.19
CA VAL A 105 5.67 8.05 -12.90
C VAL A 105 6.07 7.02 -11.85
N THR A 106 5.28 6.85 -10.79
CA THR A 106 5.62 5.96 -9.67
C THR A 106 5.11 4.53 -9.83
N GLY A 107 4.05 4.31 -10.62
CA GLY A 107 3.38 3.02 -10.71
C GLY A 107 4.26 1.91 -11.27
N ALA A 108 5.02 2.17 -12.34
CA ALA A 108 5.94 1.18 -12.90
C ALA A 108 7.10 0.81 -11.94
N PRO A 109 7.81 1.78 -11.33
CA PRO A 109 8.78 1.48 -10.26
C PRO A 109 8.20 0.68 -9.09
N LEU A 110 7.01 1.06 -8.60
CA LEU A 110 6.34 0.37 -7.49
C LEU A 110 5.92 -1.06 -7.87
N GLY A 111 5.48 -1.27 -9.10
CA GLY A 111 5.22 -2.61 -9.63
C GLY A 111 6.48 -3.49 -9.63
N LEU A 112 7.63 -2.93 -10.05
CA LEU A 112 8.91 -3.65 -10.01
C LEU A 112 9.35 -3.97 -8.57
N ILE A 113 9.13 -3.05 -7.62
CA ILE A 113 9.33 -3.29 -6.18
C ILE A 113 8.47 -4.49 -5.74
N GLY A 114 7.20 -4.52 -6.14
CA GLY A 114 6.29 -5.65 -5.88
C GLY A 114 6.83 -6.99 -6.38
N ALA A 115 7.36 -7.03 -7.60
CA ALA A 115 7.94 -8.25 -8.16
C ALA A 115 9.23 -8.72 -7.44
N ALA A 116 9.94 -7.81 -6.76
CA ALA A 116 11.11 -8.14 -5.95
C ALA A 116 10.74 -8.70 -4.56
N VAL A 117 9.49 -8.55 -4.10
CA VAL A 117 9.03 -9.09 -2.82
C VAL A 117 9.00 -10.63 -2.86
N PRO A 118 9.62 -11.33 -1.88
CA PRO A 118 9.64 -12.79 -1.85
C PRO A 118 8.25 -13.42 -1.81
N LYS A 119 7.99 -14.36 -2.71
CA LYS A 119 6.76 -15.17 -2.72
C LYS A 119 6.87 -16.35 -1.75
N SER A 120 5.76 -16.75 -1.16
CA SER A 120 5.73 -17.92 -0.29
C SER A 120 5.81 -19.20 -1.14
N PRO A 121 6.55 -20.24 -0.72
CA PRO A 121 6.60 -21.51 -1.46
C PRO A 121 5.24 -22.23 -1.54
N ASN A 122 4.27 -21.92 -0.66
CA ASN A 122 2.90 -22.47 -0.71
C ASN A 122 1.91 -21.60 -1.49
N SER A 123 2.37 -20.53 -2.15
CA SER A 123 1.48 -19.74 -3.00
C SER A 123 1.26 -20.50 -4.31
N SER A 124 0.04 -21.02 -4.52
CA SER A 124 -0.43 -21.69 -5.74
C SER A 124 -0.42 -20.81 -7.00
N VAL A 125 0.10 -19.59 -6.91
CA VAL A 125 0.28 -18.65 -8.01
C VAL A 125 1.56 -19.01 -8.77
N GLY A 126 1.42 -19.95 -9.71
CA GLY A 126 2.42 -20.25 -10.73
C GLY A 126 3.42 -21.32 -10.33
N HIS A 127 3.00 -22.58 -10.36
CA HIS A 127 3.87 -23.70 -10.72
C HIS A 127 3.80 -23.84 -12.25
N THR A 128 4.69 -23.19 -12.99
CA THR A 128 5.56 -23.86 -13.97
C THR A 128 6.63 -22.86 -14.40
N LEU A 129 7.86 -23.34 -14.64
CA LEU A 129 9.07 -22.56 -14.99
C LEU A 129 9.76 -21.84 -13.82
N ARG A 130 10.27 -22.67 -12.90
CA ARG A 130 11.33 -22.28 -11.95
C ARG A 130 12.63 -22.13 -12.76
N ALA A 131 13.09 -20.89 -12.98
CA ALA A 131 14.44 -20.66 -13.49
C ALA A 131 15.46 -21.28 -12.50
N PRO A 132 16.58 -21.88 -12.96
CA PRO A 132 17.46 -22.69 -12.11
C PRO A 132 18.29 -21.91 -11.08
N HIS A 133 18.05 -20.61 -10.91
CA HIS A 133 18.89 -19.71 -10.11
C HIS A 133 18.03 -18.79 -9.24
N ALA A 134 17.13 -19.34 -8.42
CA ALA A 134 16.51 -18.54 -7.37
C ALA A 134 17.61 -18.24 -6.32
N PRO A 135 18.15 -17.00 -6.25
CA PRO A 135 19.22 -16.73 -5.32
C PRO A 135 18.67 -16.82 -3.90
N ARG A 136 19.49 -17.32 -2.99
CA ARG A 136 19.49 -16.99 -1.55
C ARG A 136 18.89 -15.60 -1.33
N ARG A 137 18.01 -15.46 -0.32
CA ARG A 137 17.41 -14.20 0.14
C ARG A 137 18.24 -12.98 -0.25
N SER A 138 17.89 -12.35 -1.36
CA SER A 138 18.52 -11.10 -1.74
C SER A 138 18.04 -10.05 -0.75
N ARG A 139 18.97 -9.35 -0.08
CA ARG A 139 18.65 -8.24 0.85
C ARG A 139 17.66 -7.25 0.22
N TRP A 140 17.72 -7.10 -1.10
CA TRP A 140 16.80 -6.33 -1.92
C TRP A 140 15.32 -6.74 -1.83
N GLY A 141 15.01 -8.03 -1.69
CA GLY A 141 13.63 -8.49 -1.53
C GLY A 141 13.05 -8.19 -0.15
N LEU A 142 13.88 -8.17 0.88
CA LEU A 142 13.48 -7.71 2.21
C LEU A 142 13.23 -6.20 2.20
N LEU A 143 14.13 -5.43 1.61
CA LEU A 143 13.95 -3.98 1.43
C LEU A 143 12.67 -3.67 0.64
N ALA A 144 12.40 -4.39 -0.45
CA ALA A 144 11.17 -4.25 -1.22
C ALA A 144 9.91 -4.52 -0.37
N SER A 145 9.97 -5.48 0.55
CA SER A 145 8.86 -5.81 1.46
C SER A 145 8.59 -4.72 2.50
N LEU A 146 9.58 -3.85 2.76
CA LEU A 146 9.49 -2.77 3.74
C LEU A 146 9.02 -1.45 3.14
N VAL A 147 8.91 -1.31 1.81
CA VAL A 147 8.52 -0.05 1.16
C VAL A 147 7.17 0.46 1.65
N VAL A 148 6.13 -0.37 1.62
CA VAL A 148 4.78 0.02 2.07
C VAL A 148 4.72 0.24 3.59
N PRO A 149 5.24 -0.67 4.45
CA PRO A 149 5.30 -0.41 5.89
C PRO A 149 6.06 0.86 6.28
N THR A 150 7.16 1.15 5.60
CA THR A 150 7.96 2.37 5.84
C THR A 150 7.20 3.61 5.41
N GLY A 151 6.54 3.57 4.24
CA GLY A 151 5.63 4.63 3.82
C GLY A 151 4.58 4.94 4.89
N ALA A 152 3.94 3.91 5.44
CA ALA A 152 2.88 4.08 6.44
C ALA A 152 3.38 4.73 7.74
N VAL A 153 4.63 4.46 8.15
CA VAL A 153 5.23 5.09 9.33
C VAL A 153 5.63 6.55 9.05
N LEU A 154 6.16 6.83 7.85
CA LEU A 154 6.69 8.16 7.51
C LEU A 154 5.61 9.14 7.03
N GLU A 155 4.57 8.66 6.38
CA GLU A 155 3.55 9.50 5.76
C GLU A 155 2.87 10.48 6.73
N PRO A 156 2.47 10.09 7.96
CA PRO A 156 1.88 11.04 8.91
C PRO A 156 2.80 12.21 9.28
N TRP A 157 4.12 12.02 9.22
CA TRP A 157 5.11 13.06 9.45
C TRP A 157 5.25 13.99 8.25
N VAL A 158 5.31 13.41 7.05
CA VAL A 158 5.40 14.18 5.78
C VAL A 158 4.13 15.00 5.56
N ALA A 159 2.97 14.44 5.87
CA ALA A 159 1.68 15.09 5.73
C ALA A 159 1.32 16.02 6.91
N GLY A 160 2.16 16.06 7.97
CA GLY A 160 1.96 16.94 9.12
C GLY A 160 0.80 16.55 10.05
N TRP A 161 0.29 15.32 9.95
CA TRP A 161 -0.89 14.87 10.72
C TRP A 161 -0.64 14.85 12.24
N TRP A 162 0.61 14.69 12.68
CA TRP A 162 0.95 14.76 14.11
C TRP A 162 0.77 16.14 14.73
N PHE A 163 0.98 17.19 13.93
CA PHE A 163 0.98 18.57 14.40
C PHE A 163 -0.35 19.27 14.13
N GLY A 164 -1.24 18.60 13.39
CA GLY A 164 -2.48 19.17 12.87
C GLY A 164 -2.18 20.10 11.70
N THR A 165 -3.03 20.05 10.68
CA THR A 165 -2.92 20.90 9.50
C THR A 165 -3.45 22.31 9.78
N GLY A 166 -2.72 23.08 10.60
CA GLY A 166 -2.65 24.55 10.69
C GLY A 166 -3.88 25.39 11.06
N MET A 167 -5.10 25.02 10.66
CA MET A 167 -6.30 25.88 10.78
C MET A 167 -7.58 25.11 11.15
N GLY A 168 -7.47 23.82 11.43
CA GLY A 168 -8.62 22.96 11.74
C GLY A 168 -9.13 23.05 13.18
N GLY A 169 -10.45 22.97 13.34
CA GLY A 169 -11.11 22.78 14.63
C GLY A 169 -10.75 21.45 15.32
N HIS A 170 -11.28 21.22 16.52
CA HIS A 170 -10.94 20.03 17.33
C HIS A 170 -11.16 18.71 16.59
N ALA A 171 -12.24 18.58 15.81
CA ALA A 171 -12.54 17.36 15.05
C ALA A 171 -11.48 17.04 13.98
N GLN A 172 -10.95 18.06 13.31
CA GLN A 172 -9.87 17.90 12.34
C GLN A 172 -8.60 17.38 13.03
N ARG A 173 -8.21 17.99 14.15
CA ARG A 173 -7.05 17.54 14.95
C ARG A 173 -7.22 16.09 15.40
N TRP A 174 -8.39 15.72 15.90
CA TRP A 174 -8.68 14.35 16.30
C TRP A 174 -8.55 13.36 15.14
N SER A 175 -9.10 13.71 13.98
CA SER A 175 -9.00 12.86 12.79
C SER A 175 -7.58 12.74 12.23
N ASP A 176 -6.79 13.83 12.26
CA ASP A 176 -5.37 13.82 11.88
C ASP A 176 -4.59 12.87 12.81
N LEU A 177 -4.75 13.00 14.13
CA LEU A 177 -4.07 12.16 15.12
C LEU A 177 -4.51 10.69 15.04
N ALA A 178 -5.81 10.43 14.83
CA ALA A 178 -6.33 9.08 14.68
C ALA A 178 -5.75 8.41 13.43
N ALA A 179 -5.77 9.10 12.28
CA ALA A 179 -5.18 8.59 11.04
C ALA A 179 -3.68 8.35 11.18
N ALA A 180 -2.95 9.29 11.78
CA ALA A 180 -1.52 9.18 12.04
C ALA A 180 -1.17 7.95 12.89
N THR A 181 -1.93 7.75 13.98
CA THR A 181 -1.75 6.62 14.89
C THR A 181 -2.05 5.31 14.19
N LEU A 182 -3.18 5.20 13.49
CA LEU A 182 -3.59 3.98 12.81
C LEU A 182 -2.63 3.60 11.69
N LEU A 183 -2.21 4.56 10.87
CA LEU A 183 -1.29 4.32 9.76
C LEU A 183 0.10 3.92 10.29
N THR A 184 0.61 4.60 11.31
CA THR A 184 1.88 4.27 11.95
C THR A 184 1.84 2.88 12.58
N ALA A 185 0.78 2.55 13.32
CA ALA A 185 0.60 1.24 13.93
C ALA A 185 0.56 0.11 12.87
N ALA A 186 -0.17 0.33 11.77
CA ALA A 186 -0.21 -0.61 10.66
C ALA A 186 1.17 -0.79 10.00
N GLY A 187 1.92 0.29 9.82
CA GLY A 187 3.30 0.27 9.32
C GLY A 187 4.24 -0.53 10.23
N LEU A 188 4.24 -0.23 11.53
CA LEU A 188 5.05 -0.95 12.53
C LEU A 188 4.69 -2.45 12.58
N ALA A 189 3.40 -2.79 12.54
CA ALA A 189 2.94 -4.17 12.48
C ALA A 189 3.44 -4.88 11.21
N GLY A 190 3.40 -4.18 10.06
CA GLY A 190 3.94 -4.67 8.79
C GLY A 190 5.45 -4.94 8.85
N MET A 191 6.24 -4.00 9.40
CA MET A 191 7.68 -4.17 9.59
C MET A 191 8.00 -5.36 10.49
N TRP A 192 7.31 -5.45 11.64
CA TRP A 192 7.46 -6.56 12.57
C TRP A 192 7.12 -7.91 11.93
N TRP A 193 6.09 -7.96 11.09
CA TRP A 193 5.73 -9.18 10.38
C TRP A 193 6.82 -9.60 9.38
N VAL A 194 7.42 -8.66 8.64
CA VAL A 194 8.56 -8.91 7.75
C VAL A 194 9.77 -9.43 8.55
N ALA A 195 10.06 -8.84 9.71
CA ALA A 195 11.13 -9.29 10.59
C ALA A 195 10.90 -10.72 11.12
N ARG A 196 9.70 -11.02 11.63
CA ARG A 196 9.37 -12.38 12.13
C ARG A 196 9.42 -13.45 11.05
N ARG A 197 9.01 -13.12 9.83
CA ARG A 197 9.13 -14.03 8.68
C ARG A 197 10.59 -14.27 8.31
N SER A 198 11.46 -13.30 8.62
CA SER A 198 12.90 -13.39 8.44
C SER A 198 13.49 -14.44 9.38
N ASP A 199 13.17 -14.37 10.68
CA ASP A 199 13.73 -15.25 11.71
C ASP A 199 13.28 -16.71 11.58
N ARG A 200 11.97 -16.96 11.37
CA ARG A 200 11.40 -18.32 11.33
C ARG A 200 11.98 -19.24 10.24
N ARG A 201 12.58 -18.67 9.18
CA ARG A 201 13.20 -19.45 8.09
C ARG A 201 14.71 -19.56 8.21
N GLY A 202 15.36 -18.70 9.01
CA GLY A 202 16.79 -18.82 9.34
C GLY A 202 17.08 -19.90 10.37
N GLY A 203 16.13 -20.19 11.27
CA GLY A 203 16.26 -21.25 12.27
C GLY A 203 16.22 -22.69 11.74
N LEU A 204 15.89 -22.89 10.45
CA LEU A 204 15.88 -24.22 9.80
C LEU A 204 17.22 -24.57 9.11
N GLU A 205 18.16 -23.62 9.02
CA GLU A 205 19.46 -23.82 8.36
C GLU A 205 20.57 -24.26 9.33
N VAL A 206 20.27 -24.43 10.63
CA VAL A 206 21.20 -24.91 11.66
C VAL A 206 20.76 -26.28 12.19
N LEU A 207 20.72 -27.28 11.32
CA LEU A 207 20.85 -28.67 11.75
C LEU A 207 22.30 -29.06 11.46
N PRO A 208 23.14 -29.29 12.48
CA PRO A 208 24.51 -29.74 12.25
C PRO A 208 24.45 -31.10 11.57
N ASP A 209 25.22 -31.23 10.49
CA ASP A 209 25.42 -32.42 9.68
C ASP A 209 25.96 -33.56 10.57
N ARG A 210 25.05 -34.29 11.24
CA ARG A 210 25.36 -35.53 11.95
C ARG A 210 25.49 -36.64 10.92
N GLY A 211 26.59 -36.62 10.17
CA GLY A 211 26.84 -37.58 9.10
C GLY A 211 28.31 -37.90 8.81
N GLN A 212 29.28 -37.28 9.50
CA GLN A 212 30.69 -37.65 9.41
C GLN A 212 31.15 -38.39 10.66
N ALA A 213 30.70 -39.64 10.81
CA ALA A 213 31.32 -40.58 11.75
C ALA A 213 30.94 -42.02 11.40
N ILE A 214 31.38 -42.55 10.26
CA ILE A 214 31.85 -43.94 10.22
C ILE A 214 33.11 -43.97 9.35
N SER A 215 34.21 -44.15 10.06
CA SER A 215 35.57 -44.36 9.61
C SER A 215 35.72 -45.65 8.80
N SER A 216 36.63 -45.57 7.82
CA SER A 216 37.55 -46.62 7.41
C SER A 216 37.68 -47.85 8.31
N SER A 217 37.43 -49.02 7.72
CA SER A 217 38.32 -50.21 7.72
C SER A 217 37.68 -51.31 6.89
#